data_AF-A0A970M486-F1
#
_entry.id   AF-A0A970M486-F1
#
_cell.length_a   1.000
_cell.length_b   1.000
_cell.length_c   1.000
_cell.angle_alpha   90.00
_cell.angle_beta   90.00
_cell.angle_gamma   90.00
#
_symmetry.space_group_name_H-M   'P 1'
#
loop_
_entity.id
_entity.type
_entity.pdbx_description
1 polymer ?
#
loop_
_entity_poly.entity_id
_entity_poly.type
_entity_poly.pdbx_seq_one_letter_code
_entity_poly.pdbx_strand_id
1 'polypeptide(L)' 'MTFQRTGEDVKRQLRQKDLVLEHLKTGAPLTQDMSRELYGCRHVASRISELKKDGHIILSLRNDQGCSTYLLLSDEGGRE' A
#
# COMPACT_ATOMS: atom_id res chain seq x y z
N MET A 1 -21.64 -7.84 -15.31
CA MET A 1 -21.97 -6.57 -14.62
C MET A 1 -20.71 -5.71 -14.63
N THR A 2 -20.70 -4.61 -15.36
CA THR A 2 -19.53 -3.72 -15.43
C THR A 2 -19.56 -2.82 -14.20
N PHE A 3 -18.69 -3.10 -13.22
CA PHE A 3 -18.57 -2.27 -12.02
C PHE A 3 -17.95 -0.93 -12.42
N GLN A 4 -18.75 0.13 -12.42
CA GLN A 4 -18.28 1.47 -12.77
C GLN A 4 -17.80 2.16 -11.49
N ARG A 5 -16.49 2.44 -11.40
CA ARG A 5 -15.91 3.13 -10.24
C ARG A 5 -16.49 4.54 -10.14
N THR A 6 -16.96 4.93 -8.97
CA THR A 6 -17.40 6.31 -8.72
C THR A 6 -16.21 7.22 -8.43
N GLY A 7 -16.41 8.55 -8.53
CA GLY A 7 -15.38 9.51 -8.13
C GLY A 7 -15.00 9.42 -6.64
N GLU A 8 -15.93 8.98 -5.79
CA GLU A 8 -15.66 8.77 -4.36
C GLU A 8 -14.79 7.53 -4.12
N ASP A 9 -14.99 6.46 -4.90
CA ASP A 9 -14.13 5.27 -4.84
C ASP A 9 -12.68 5.63 -5.19
N VAL A 10 -12.48 6.47 -6.22
CA VAL A 10 -11.14 6.94 -6.62
C VAL A 10 -10.49 7.77 -5.51
N LYS A 11 -11.22 8.73 -4.92
CA LYS A 11 -10.70 9.55 -3.81
C LYS A 11 -10.31 8.69 -2.61
N ARG A 12 -11.13 7.72 -2.23
CA ARG A 12 -10.83 6.77 -1.15
C ARG A 12 -9.59 5.95 -1.47
N GLN A 13 -9.48 5.46 -2.69
CA GLN A 13 -8.34 4.69 -3.17
C GLN A 13 -7.02 5.45 -3.12
N LEU A 14 -7.03 6.72 -3.54
CA LEU A 14 -5.87 7.62 -3.46
C LEU A 14 -5.47 7.84 -1.99
N ARG A 15 -6.43 8.20 -1.14
CA ARG A 15 -6.18 8.40 0.30
C ARG A 15 -5.59 7.16 0.97
N GLN A 16 -6.06 5.97 0.62
CA GLN A 16 -5.50 4.71 1.14
C GLN A 16 -4.08 4.46 0.65
N LYS A 17 -3.75 4.82 -0.60
CA LYS A 17 -2.38 4.73 -1.13
C LYS A 17 -1.45 5.63 -0.32
N ASP A 18 -1.85 6.87 -0.07
CA ASP A 18 -1.05 7.85 0.68
C ASP A 18 -0.84 7.40 2.13
N LEU A 19 -1.88 6.93 2.82
CA LEU A 19 -1.78 6.41 4.19
C LEU A 19 -0.85 5.21 4.30
N VAL A 20 -0.90 4.29 3.32
CA VAL A 20 0.01 3.14 3.24
C VAL A 20 1.45 3.59 3.05
N LEU A 21 1.71 4.56 2.15
CA LEU A 21 3.04 5.09 1.93
C LEU A 21 3.60 5.78 3.19
N GLU A 22 2.81 6.63 3.83
CA GLU A 22 3.23 7.32 5.06
C GLU A 22 3.55 6.33 6.19
N HIS A 23 2.78 5.24 6.32
CA HIS A 23 3.13 4.17 7.25
C HIS A 23 4.49 3.54 6.91
N LEU A 24 4.70 3.17 5.65
CA LEU A 24 5.91 2.48 5.22
C LEU A 24 7.16 3.37 5.34
N LYS A 25 7.03 4.70 5.18
CA LYS A 25 8.11 5.67 5.42
C LYS A 25 8.61 5.70 6.86
N THR A 26 7.81 5.26 7.82
CA THR A 26 8.27 5.11 9.22
C THR A 26 9.30 3.99 9.39
N GLY A 27 9.47 3.12 8.38
CA GLY A 27 10.26 1.90 8.47
C GLY A 27 9.53 0.74 9.16
N ALA A 28 8.28 0.95 9.61
CA ALA A 28 7.48 -0.11 10.19
C ALA A 28 6.98 -1.09 9.11
N PRO A 29 6.99 -2.41 9.40
CA PRO A 29 6.41 -3.39 8.52
C PRO A 29 4.88 -3.26 8.48
N LEU A 30 4.30 -3.37 7.29
CA LEU A 30 2.85 -3.34 7.10
C LEU A 30 2.34 -4.69 6.60
N THR A 31 1.34 -5.25 7.27
CA THR A 31 0.62 -6.45 6.83
C THR A 31 -0.76 -6.10 6.28
N GLN A 32 -1.41 -7.09 5.64
CA GLN A 32 -2.78 -6.95 5.14
C GLN A 32 -3.78 -6.64 6.26
N ASP A 33 -3.71 -7.32 7.40
CA ASP A 33 -4.61 -7.07 8.53
C ASP A 33 -4.36 -5.72 9.18
N MET A 34 -3.10 -5.33 9.39
CA MET A 34 -2.76 -3.99 9.89
C MET A 34 -3.29 -2.89 8.98
N SER A 35 -3.14 -3.04 7.65
CA SER A 35 -3.63 -2.07 6.68
C SER A 35 -5.16 -1.96 6.68
N ARG A 36 -5.86 -3.08 6.91
CA ARG A 36 -7.31 -3.12 7.03
C ARG A 36 -7.77 -2.43 8.32
N GLU A 37 -7.13 -2.70 9.45
CA GLU A 37 -7.48 -2.15 10.76
C GLU A 37 -7.20 -0.64 10.83
N LEU A 38 -6.00 -0.22 10.40
CA LEU A 38 -5.55 1.17 10.53
C LEU A 38 -6.14 2.09 9.45
N TYR A 39 -6.29 1.59 8.22
CA TYR A 39 -6.58 2.44 7.04
C TYR A 39 -7.82 1.99 6.25
N GLY A 40 -8.50 0.94 6.69
CA GLY A 40 -9.63 0.36 5.97
C GLY A 40 -9.24 -0.22 4.60
N CYS A 41 -7.95 -0.47 4.35
CA CYS A 41 -7.47 -0.95 3.06
C CYS A 41 -7.73 -2.45 2.93
N ARG A 42 -8.70 -2.83 2.09
CA ARG A 42 -9.07 -4.24 1.89
C ARG A 42 -8.04 -5.02 1.07
N HIS A 43 -7.24 -4.36 0.25
CA HIS A 43 -6.26 -5.00 -0.62
C HIS A 43 -4.97 -4.17 -0.64
N VAL A 44 -4.13 -4.34 0.40
CA VAL A 44 -2.89 -3.57 0.53
C VAL A 44 -1.95 -3.87 -0.64
N ALA A 45 -1.91 -5.12 -1.11
CA ALA A 45 -1.07 -5.54 -2.23
C ALA A 45 -1.32 -4.71 -3.51
N SER A 46 -2.55 -4.26 -3.75
CA SER A 46 -2.86 -3.36 -4.87
C SER A 46 -2.19 -2.01 -4.68
N ARG A 47 -2.30 -1.41 -3.49
CA ARG A 47 -1.64 -0.12 -3.16
C ARG A 47 -0.12 -0.24 -3.25
N ILE A 48 0.46 -1.35 -2.77
CA ILE A 48 1.89 -1.62 -2.91
C ILE A 48 2.30 -1.70 -4.39
N SER A 49 1.47 -2.31 -5.24
CA SER A 49 1.76 -2.41 -6.67
C SER A 49 1.71 -1.06 -7.37
N GLU A 50 0.81 -0.16 -6.96
CA GLU A 50 0.78 1.23 -7.41
C GLU A 50 2.02 1.99 -6.94
N LEU A 51 2.39 1.89 -5.65
CA LEU A 51 3.58 2.56 -5.13
C LEU A 51 4.88 2.09 -5.80
N LYS A 52 5.00 0.79 -6.12
CA LYS A 52 6.13 0.28 -6.90
C LYS A 52 6.19 0.87 -8.31
N LYS A 53 5.04 1.10 -8.94
CA LYS A 53 4.97 1.78 -10.25
C LYS A 53 5.33 3.25 -10.15
N ASP A 54 5.02 3.89 -9.02
CA ASP A 54 5.41 5.28 -8.73
C ASP A 54 6.92 5.43 -8.39
N GLY A 55 7.68 4.33 -8.37
CA GLY A 55 9.14 4.32 -8.20
C GLY A 55 9.63 3.92 -6.81
N HIS A 56 8.74 3.66 -5.86
CA HIS A 56 9.13 3.26 -4.50
C HIS A 56 9.66 1.82 -4.47
N ILE A 57 10.82 1.62 -3.82
CA ILE A 57 11.40 0.28 -3.65
C ILE A 57 10.80 -0.34 -2.38
N ILE A 58 9.85 -1.25 -2.56
CA ILE A 58 9.15 -1.92 -1.46
C ILE A 58 9.47 -3.41 -1.44
N LEU A 59 10.06 -3.88 -0.34
CA LEU A 59 10.29 -5.29 -0.07
C LEU A 59 8.98 -5.98 0.29
N SER A 60 8.79 -7.19 -0.23
CA SER A 60 7.62 -8.02 0.06
C SER A 60 8.09 -9.37 0.60
N LEU A 61 7.87 -9.60 1.88
CA LEU A 61 8.30 -10.79 2.62
C LEU A 61 7.10 -11.61 3.06
N ARG A 62 7.36 -12.83 3.51
CA ARG A 62 6.42 -13.60 4.34
C ARG A 62 6.90 -13.60 5.78
N ASN A 63 6.00 -13.35 6.72
CA ASN A 63 6.28 -13.53 8.15
C ASN A 63 6.17 -15.01 8.56
N ASP A 64 6.41 -15.31 9.83
CA ASP A 64 6.31 -16.67 10.40
C ASP A 64 4.91 -17.29 10.26
N GLN A 65 3.88 -16.44 10.13
CA GLN A 65 2.47 -16.83 9.93
C GLN A 65 2.14 -17.08 8.45
N GLY A 66 3.11 -16.94 7.55
CA GLY A 66 2.93 -17.10 6.10
C GLY A 66 2.24 -15.91 5.41
N CYS A 67 1.96 -14.84 6.15
CA CYS A 67 1.31 -13.63 5.66
C CYS A 67 2.31 -12.67 5.00
N SER A 68 1.85 -11.98 3.96
CA SER A 68 2.64 -10.95 3.29
C SER A 68 2.91 -9.75 4.20
N THR A 69 4.17 -9.33 4.28
CA THR A 69 4.64 -8.17 5.03
C THR A 69 5.42 -7.25 4.10
N TYR A 70 5.19 -5.95 4.18
CA TYR A 70 5.76 -4.95 3.29
C TYR A 70 6.62 -3.95 4.06
N LEU A 71 7.77 -3.59 3.49
CA LEU A 71 8.74 -2.65 4.05
C LEU A 71 9.26 -1.74 2.94
N LEU A 72 9.33 -0.44 3.20
CA LEU A 72 9.98 0.50 2.27
C LEU A 72 11.50 0.41 2.45
N LEU A 73 12.21 0.19 1.35
CA LEU A 73 13.67 0.18 1.31
C LEU A 73 14.23 1.51 0.82
N SER A 74 13.54 2.14 -0.12
CA SER A 74 13.91 3.47 -0.59
C SER A 74 12.68 4.24 -1.06
N ASP A 75 12.64 5.51 -0.66
CA ASP A 75 11.62 6.48 -1.05
C ASP A 75 12.06 7.27 -2.29
N GLU A 76 12.66 6.60 -3.28
CA GLU A 76 13.01 7.23 -4.58
C GLU A 76 11.81 7.30 -5.52
N GLY A 77 10.61 7.49 -4.98
CA GLY A 77 9.40 7.74 -5.78
C GLY A 77 9.68 8.94 -6.68
N GLY A 78 9.48 8.76 -7.99
CA GLY A 78 10.07 9.55 -9.07
C GLY A 78 10.24 11.04 -8.73
N ARG A 79 11.42 11.41 -8.25
CA ARG A 79 11.92 12.77 -8.29
C ARG A 79 12.54 12.97 -9.65
N GLU A 80 11.73 13.48 -10.58
CA GLU A 80 12.23 14.20 -11.74
C GLU A 80 12.91 15.50 -11.29
#